data_AF-A0A1G0JJJ3-F1
#
_entry.id   AF-A0A1G0JJJ3-F1
#
_cell.length_a   1.000
_cell.length_b   1.000
_cell.length_c   1.000
_cell.angle_alpha   90.00
_cell.angle_beta   90.00
_cell.angle_gamma   90.00
#
_symmetry.space_group_name_H-M   'P 1'
#
loop_
_entity.id
_entity.type
_entity.pdbx_description
1 polymer ?
#
loop_
_entity_poly.entity_id
_entity_poly.type
_entity_poly.pdbx_seq_one_letter_code
_entity_poly.pdbx_strand_id
1 'polypeptide(L)'
;MSNISTIAPTYYRAIFISDVHLGFPGCSAGYLLNFLRSTRCYYLFLIGDIIDVWQMKKKFYWPQAHNDVIRTILGKAKHGTKIIYVPGNHDELLRDFEDTILGNLEIHNEYIHVTRG
;
A
#
# COMPACT_ATOMS: atom_id res chain seq x y z
N MET A 1 12.48 35.53 -2.89
CA MET A 1 12.09 34.15 -3.28
C MET A 1 12.27 33.29 -2.04
N SER A 2 11.19 32.91 -1.37
CA SER A 2 11.25 32.10 -0.16
C SER A 2 11.73 30.69 -0.51
N ASN A 3 12.84 30.28 0.10
CA ASN A 3 13.28 28.89 0.09
C ASN A 3 12.24 28.07 0.84
N ILE A 4 11.30 27.47 0.12
CA ILE A 4 10.45 26.42 0.68
C ILE A 4 11.36 25.22 0.87
N SER A 5 11.89 25.05 2.09
CA SER A 5 12.48 23.80 2.51
C SER A 5 11.39 22.73 2.39
N THR A 6 11.52 21.87 1.39
CA THR A 6 10.71 20.66 1.31
C THR A 6 11.04 19.87 2.57
N ILE A 7 10.08 19.79 3.50
CA ILE A 7 10.24 19.00 4.71
C ILE A 7 10.56 17.57 4.25
N ALA A 8 11.77 17.09 4.59
CA ALA A 8 12.17 15.75 4.23
C ALA A 8 11.15 14.74 4.79
N PRO A 9 10.75 13.70 4.03
CA PRO A 9 9.78 12.73 4.51
C PRO A 9 10.20 12.10 5.84
N THR A 10 9.27 11.95 6.77
CA THR A 10 9.54 11.29 8.04
C THR A 10 9.85 9.82 7.79
N TYR A 11 10.97 9.33 8.33
CA TYR A 11 11.40 7.96 8.15
C TYR A 11 10.92 7.07 9.30
N TYR A 12 10.34 5.92 8.95
CA TYR A 12 9.91 4.88 9.88
C TYR A 12 10.60 3.56 9.56
N ARG A 13 10.87 2.73 10.57
CA ARG A 13 11.38 1.37 10.30
C ARG A 13 10.33 0.52 9.58
N ALA A 14 9.09 0.57 10.05
CA ALA A 14 7.98 -0.19 9.48
C ALA A 14 6.71 0.65 9.54
N ILE A 15 5.86 0.53 8.53
CA ILE A 15 4.51 1.09 8.45
C ILE A 15 3.56 -0.06 8.16
N PHE A 16 2.41 -0.07 8.84
CA PHE A 16 1.34 -1.07 8.67
C PHE A 16 0.07 -0.34 8.23
N ILE A 17 -0.56 -0.78 7.15
CA ILE A 17 -1.79 -0.23 6.58
C ILE A 17 -2.74 -1.38 6.30
N SER A 18 -4.00 -1.25 6.72
CA SER A 18 -5.06 -2.23 6.49
C SER A 18 -6.35 -1.56 6.02
N ASP A 19 -7.30 -2.36 5.52
CA ASP A 19 -8.72 -1.99 5.31
C ASP A 19 -8.90 -0.70 4.48
N VAL A 20 -8.14 -0.58 3.38
CA VAL A 20 -8.17 0.62 2.53
C VAL A 20 -9.36 0.61 1.57
N HIS A 21 -9.72 -0.55 1.03
CA HIS A 21 -10.79 -0.76 0.05
C HIS A 21 -10.71 0.17 -1.19
N LEU A 22 -9.57 0.22 -1.88
CA LEU A 22 -9.50 0.86 -3.20
C LEU A 22 -10.49 0.18 -4.15
N GLY A 23 -11.43 0.94 -4.70
CA GLY A 23 -12.55 0.41 -5.48
C GLY A 23 -13.91 0.69 -4.84
N PHE A 24 -13.91 1.07 -3.56
CA PHE A 24 -15.09 1.52 -2.83
C PHE A 24 -15.26 3.06 -2.89
N PRO A 25 -16.45 3.60 -3.20
CA PRO A 25 -16.68 5.06 -3.26
C PRO A 25 -16.36 5.85 -1.99
N GLY A 26 -16.48 5.22 -0.81
CA GLY A 26 -16.13 5.84 0.47
C GLY A 26 -14.64 5.80 0.81
N CYS A 27 -13.79 5.23 -0.06
CA CYS A 27 -12.35 5.12 0.19
C CYS A 27 -11.69 6.50 0.29
N SER A 28 -11.02 6.74 1.42
CA SER A 28 -10.27 7.95 1.72
C SER A 28 -8.88 7.97 1.04
N ALA A 29 -8.81 7.64 -0.26
CA ALA A 29 -7.56 7.46 -1.00
C ALA A 29 -6.66 8.71 -1.00
N GLY A 30 -7.23 9.92 -0.96
CA GLY A 30 -6.46 11.16 -0.89
C GLY A 30 -5.65 11.30 0.40
N TYR A 31 -6.23 10.91 1.55
CA TYR A 31 -5.52 10.92 2.83
C TYR A 31 -4.39 9.89 2.85
N LEU A 32 -4.67 8.67 2.35
CA LEU A 32 -3.65 7.63 2.21
C LEU A 32 -2.50 8.07 1.29
N LEU A 33 -2.82 8.66 0.14
CA LEU A 33 -1.81 9.18 -0.79
C LEU A 33 -0.91 10.24 -0.15
N ASN A 34 -1.51 11.17 0.61
CA ASN A 34 -0.76 12.20 1.33
C ASN A 34 0.16 11.58 2.38
N PHE A 35 -0.33 10.62 3.17
CA PHE A 35 0.46 9.89 4.15
C PHE A 35 1.63 9.12 3.50
N LEU A 36 1.38 8.41 2.39
CA LEU A 36 2.43 7.69 1.68
C LEU A 36 3.50 8.64 1.13
N ARG A 37 3.13 9.84 0.67
CA ARG A 37 4.07 10.84 0.15
C ARG A 37 4.88 11.53 1.24
N SER A 38 4.30 11.73 2.43
CA SER A 38 4.97 12.40 3.55
C SER A 38 5.89 11.48 4.35
N THR A 39 5.90 10.17 4.07
CA THR A 39 6.65 9.18 4.81
C THR A 39 7.61 8.38 3.93
N ARG A 40 8.66 7.84 4.55
CA ARG A 40 9.52 6.78 4.00
C ARG A 40 9.61 5.66 5.01
N CYS A 41 9.78 4.43 4.54
CA CYS A 41 9.99 3.30 5.43
C CYS A 41 10.86 2.22 4.81
N TYR A 42 11.43 1.38 5.68
CA TYR A 42 12.10 0.15 5.26
C TYR A 42 11.08 -0.95 4.96
N TYR A 43 10.11 -1.18 5.85
CA TYR A 43 8.97 -2.07 5.60
C TYR A 43 7.67 -1.29 5.41
N LEU A 44 6.89 -1.63 4.38
CA LEU A 44 5.48 -1.25 4.24
C LEU A 44 4.64 -2.53 4.18
N PHE A 45 3.90 -2.78 5.26
CA PHE A 45 2.94 -3.87 5.35
C PHE A 45 1.57 -3.39 4.88
N LEU A 46 1.01 -4.11 3.91
CA LEU A 46 -0.31 -3.92 3.35
C LEU A 46 -1.14 -5.14 3.75
N ILE A 47 -1.95 -5.01 4.80
CA ILE A 47 -2.58 -6.14 5.50
C ILE A 47 -4.07 -6.07 5.32
N GLY A 48 -4.60 -6.94 4.47
CA GLY A 48 -6.03 -7.11 4.29
C GLY A 48 -6.70 -5.98 3.51
N ASP A 49 -7.60 -6.37 2.60
CA ASP A 49 -8.62 -5.51 2.01
C ASP A 49 -8.10 -4.17 1.48
N ILE A 50 -6.94 -4.18 0.81
CA ILE A 50 -6.37 -2.96 0.23
C ILE A 50 -7.11 -2.60 -1.07
N ILE A 51 -7.55 -3.62 -1.82
CA ILE A 51 -8.32 -3.48 -3.04
C ILE A 51 -9.67 -4.18 -2.84
N ASP A 52 -10.76 -3.49 -3.18
CA ASP A 52 -12.10 -4.06 -3.11
C ASP A 52 -12.53 -4.63 -4.47
N VAL A 53 -12.07 -5.84 -4.76
CA VAL A 53 -12.40 -6.51 -6.03
C VAL A 53 -13.88 -6.85 -6.10
N TRP A 54 -14.49 -7.20 -4.97
CA TRP A 54 -15.90 -7.56 -4.89
C TRP A 54 -16.81 -6.41 -5.29
N GLN A 55 -16.57 -5.19 -4.78
CA GLN A 55 -17.33 -4.02 -5.16
C GLN A 55 -17.13 -3.67 -6.63
N MET A 56 -15.89 -3.76 -7.14
CA MET A 56 -15.58 -3.47 -8.54
C MET A 56 -16.24 -4.45 -9.51
N LYS A 57 -16.44 -5.73 -9.14
CA LYS A 57 -17.22 -6.70 -9.93
C LYS A 57 -18.69 -6.30 -10.10
N LYS A 58 -19.28 -5.63 -9.09
CA LYS A 58 -20.69 -5.18 -9.14
C LYS A 58 -20.84 -3.89 -9.93
N LYS A 59 -19.99 -2.90 -9.63
CA LYS A 59 -19.95 -1.61 -10.31
C LYS A 59 -18.52 -1.10 -10.31
N PHE A 60 -17.92 -1.02 -11.49
CA PHE A 60 -16.57 -0.51 -11.62
C PHE A 60 -16.49 0.94 -11.11
N TYR A 61 -15.62 1.17 -10.15
CA TYR A 61 -15.31 2.49 -9.60
C TYR A 61 -13.81 2.54 -9.32
N TRP A 62 -13.08 3.33 -10.12
CA TRP A 62 -11.62 3.42 -9.99
C TRP A 62 -11.12 4.82 -10.35
N PRO A 63 -11.31 5.81 -9.46
CA PRO A 63 -10.85 7.17 -9.70
C PRO A 63 -9.33 7.25 -9.74
N GLN A 64 -8.80 8.32 -10.34
CA GLN A 64 -7.36 8.55 -10.47
C GLN A 64 -6.59 8.45 -9.15
N ALA A 65 -7.18 8.90 -8.04
CA ALA A 65 -6.57 8.83 -6.71
C ALA A 65 -6.17 7.39 -6.31
N HIS A 66 -6.94 6.37 -6.74
CA HIS A 66 -6.61 4.97 -6.46
C HIS A 66 -5.38 4.53 -7.25
N ASN A 67 -5.30 4.88 -8.54
CA ASN A 67 -4.09 4.66 -9.34
C ASN A 67 -2.87 5.34 -8.72
N ASP A 68 -3.02 6.55 -8.21
CA ASP A 68 -1.92 7.30 -7.60
C ASP A 68 -1.42 6.65 -6.31
N VAL A 69 -2.30 6.04 -5.51
CA VAL A 69 -1.91 5.22 -4.35
C VAL A 69 -1.08 4.03 -4.81
N ILE A 70 -1.57 3.23 -5.77
CA ILE A 70 -0.85 2.05 -6.27
C ILE A 70 0.52 2.44 -6.85
N ARG A 71 0.58 3.49 -7.67
CA ARG A 71 1.84 3.99 -8.23
C ARG A 71 2.81 4.48 -7.14
N THR A 72 2.30 5.11 -6.09
CA THR A 72 3.14 5.58 -4.97
C THR A 72 3.73 4.38 -4.21
N ILE A 73 2.95 3.33 -3.96
CA ILE A 73 3.41 2.08 -3.34
C ILE A 73 4.49 1.42 -4.21
N LEU A 74 4.23 1.24 -5.51
CA LEU A 74 5.20 0.65 -6.44
C LEU A 74 6.46 1.52 -6.59
N GLY A 75 6.31 2.85 -6.52
CA GLY A 75 7.43 3.79 -6.49
C GLY A 75 8.30 3.58 -5.25
N LYS A 76 7.71 3.40 -4.07
CA LYS A 76 8.45 3.07 -2.84
C LYS A 76 9.20 1.75 -2.97
N ALA A 77 8.57 0.73 -3.56
CA ALA A 77 9.23 -0.54 -3.85
C ALA A 77 10.48 -0.34 -4.73
N LYS A 78 10.36 0.43 -5.81
CA LYS A 78 11.51 0.78 -6.69
C LYS A 78 12.61 1.56 -5.96
N HIS A 79 12.27 2.29 -4.90
CA HIS A 79 13.21 3.06 -4.08
C HIS A 79 13.66 2.34 -2.80
N GLY A 80 13.53 1.01 -2.75
CA GLY A 80 14.13 0.19 -1.70
C GLY A 80 13.25 -0.09 -0.49
N THR A 81 11.99 0.38 -0.45
CA THR A 81 11.04 -0.06 0.57
C THR A 81 10.61 -1.50 0.28
N LYS A 82 10.75 -2.39 1.26
CA LYS A 82 10.20 -3.74 1.22
C LYS A 82 8.70 -3.70 1.46
N ILE A 83 7.91 -4.08 0.47
CA ILE A 83 6.45 -4.15 0.55
C ILE A 83 6.05 -5.60 0.83
N ILE A 84 5.31 -5.80 1.92
CA ILE A 84 4.73 -7.09 2.26
C ILE A 84 3.23 -6.95 2.12
N TYR A 85 2.63 -7.67 1.18
CA TYR A 85 1.19 -7.70 0.96
C TYR A 85 0.60 -8.98 1.53
N VAL A 86 -0.37 -8.85 2.42
CA VAL A 86 -1.14 -9.97 2.96
C VAL A 86 -2.59 -9.81 2.55
N PRO A 87 -3.11 -10.61 1.59
CA PRO A 87 -4.49 -10.48 1.15
C PRO A 87 -5.50 -10.73 2.27
N GLY A 88 -6.59 -9.98 2.24
CA GLY A 88 -7.76 -10.11 3.09
C GLY A 88 -8.85 -10.94 2.41
N ASN A 89 -10.08 -10.49 2.57
CA ASN A 89 -11.29 -11.14 2.08
C ASN A 89 -11.74 -10.52 0.74
N HIS A 90 -11.69 -9.19 0.62
CA HIS A 90 -12.13 -8.47 -0.58
C HIS A 90 -11.16 -8.58 -1.76
N ASP A 91 -9.89 -8.86 -1.47
CA ASP A 91 -8.80 -9.07 -2.42
C ASP A 91 -8.30 -10.53 -2.39
N GLU A 92 -9.18 -11.48 -2.05
CA GLU A 92 -8.88 -12.93 -1.99
C GLU A 92 -8.21 -13.48 -3.27
N LEU A 93 -8.50 -12.89 -4.43
CA LEU A 93 -7.88 -13.30 -5.71
C LEU A 93 -6.36 -13.10 -5.71
N LEU A 94 -5.83 -12.26 -4.83
CA LEU A 94 -4.38 -12.07 -4.67
C LEU A 94 -3.73 -13.23 -3.91
N ARG A 95 -4.50 -14.09 -3.22
CA ARG A 95 -3.98 -15.30 -2.56
C ARG A 95 -3.45 -16.32 -3.56
N ASP A 96 -3.99 -16.35 -4.78
CA ASP A 96 -3.49 -17.19 -5.87
C ASP A 96 -2.07 -16.80 -6.32
N PHE A 97 -1.58 -15.64 -5.86
CA PHE A 97 -0.24 -15.12 -6.10
C PHE A 97 0.65 -15.22 -4.85
N GLU A 98 0.32 -16.09 -3.89
CA GLU A 98 1.22 -16.43 -2.78
C GLU A 98 2.64 -16.74 -3.30
N ASP A 99 3.66 -16.34 -2.53
CA ASP A 99 5.08 -16.43 -2.86
C ASP A 99 5.52 -15.66 -4.11
N THR A 100 4.64 -14.83 -4.69
CA THR A 100 5.02 -13.93 -5.78
C THR A 100 5.94 -12.84 -5.24
N ILE A 101 7.14 -12.77 -5.82
CA ILE A 101 8.12 -11.73 -5.57
C ILE A 101 8.29 -10.90 -6.84
N LEU A 102 7.95 -9.61 -6.76
CA LEU A 102 8.16 -8.63 -7.83
C LEU A 102 9.05 -7.49 -7.32
N GLY A 103 10.36 -7.67 -7.50
CA GLY A 103 11.34 -6.74 -6.94
C GLY A 103 11.26 -6.72 -5.42
N ASN A 104 10.89 -5.59 -4.83
CA ASN A 104 10.72 -5.43 -3.38
C ASN A 104 9.27 -5.65 -2.89
N LEU A 105 8.36 -6.09 -3.77
CA LEU A 105 7.00 -6.47 -3.41
C LEU A 105 6.91 -7.98 -3.24
N GLU A 106 6.43 -8.43 -2.09
CA GLU A 106 6.17 -9.84 -1.79
C GLU A 106 4.71 -10.01 -1.37
N ILE A 107 4.07 -11.09 -1.83
CA ILE A 107 2.70 -11.46 -1.45
C ILE A 107 2.77 -12.73 -0.59
N HIS A 108 2.14 -12.68 0.58
CA HIS A 108 2.15 -13.78 1.56
C HIS A 108 0.74 -14.00 2.11
N ASN A 109 0.36 -15.25 2.43
CA ASN A 109 -0.88 -15.49 3.18
C ASN A 109 -0.75 -15.15 4.67
N GLU A 110 0.45 -15.30 5.23
CA GLU A 110 0.81 -14.92 6.60
C GLU A 110 2.24 -14.38 6.62
N TYR A 111 2.53 -13.38 7.45
CA TYR A 111 3.89 -12.85 7.59
C TYR A 111 4.19 -12.44 9.03
N ILE A 112 5.34 -12.89 9.56
CA ILE A 112 5.81 -12.54 10.90
C ILE A 112 6.88 -11.44 10.80
N HIS A 113 6.55 -10.24 11.29
CA HIS A 113 7.53 -9.17 11.44
C HIS A 113 8.29 -9.28 12.76
N VAL A 114 9.56 -9.71 12.70
CA VAL A 114 10.43 -9.73 13.87
C VAL A 114 11.12 -8.37 14.04
N THR A 115 10.95 -7.80 15.22
CA THR A 115 11.64 -6.56 15.60
C THR A 115 12.87 -6.90 16.42
N ARG A 116 14.01 -6.28 16.11
CA ARG A 116 15.16 -6.31 17.02
C ARG A 116 14.92 -5.26 18.11
N GLY A 117 15.02 -5.69 19.37
CA GLY A 117 15.04 -4.82 20.55
C GLY A 117 16.38 -4.10 20.70
#